data_AF-A0A090WND6-F1
#
_entry.id   AF-A0A090WND6-F1
#
_cell.length_a   1.000
_cell.length_b   1.000
_cell.length_c   1.000
_cell.angle_alpha   90.00
_cell.angle_beta   90.00
_cell.angle_gamma   90.00
#
_symmetry.space_group_name_H-M   'P 1'
#
loop_
_entity.id
_entity.type
_entity.pdbx_description
1 polymer ?
#
loop_
_entity_poly.entity_id
_entity_poly.type
_entity_poly.pdbx_seq_one_letter_code
_entity_poly.pdbx_strand_id
1 'polypeptide(L)' 'MDINGRTLSQINFTGNSTDQRISLENLSSGIYFITIQSDLGQKVKKLVVE' A
#
# COMPACT_ATOMS: atom_id res chain seq x y z
N MET A 1 -4.08 3.47 2.59
CA MET A 1 -4.99 4.22 3.46
C MET A 1 -4.84 5.71 3.14
N ASP A 2 -5.93 6.45 2.99
CA ASP A 2 -5.88 7.91 2.83
C ASP A 2 -5.80 8.62 4.20
N ILE A 3 -5.67 9.95 4.21
CA ILE A 3 -5.59 10.75 5.44
C ILE A 3 -6.83 10.64 6.35
N ASN A 4 -7.96 10.18 5.80
CA ASN A 4 -9.21 10.00 6.53
C ASN A 4 -9.31 8.60 7.15
N GLY A 5 -8.26 7.78 7.03
CA GLY A 5 -8.25 6.42 7.56
C GLY A 5 -8.94 5.40 6.65
N ARG A 6 -9.36 5.77 5.44
CA ARG A 6 -10.06 4.86 4.53
C ARG A 6 -9.06 3.96 3.79
N THR A 7 -9.28 2.65 3.84
CA THR A 7 -8.56 1.68 3.01
C THR A 7 -9.11 1.72 1.60
N LEU A 8 -8.26 1.97 0.61
CA LEU A 8 -8.65 2.07 -0.80
C LEU A 8 -8.39 0.79 -1.60
N SER A 9 -7.38 0.02 -1.20
CA SER A 9 -7.00 -1.23 -1.85
C SER A 9 -6.32 -2.14 -0.83
N GLN A 10 -6.58 -3.43 -0.97
CA GLN A 10 -5.92 -4.49 -0.22
C GLN A 10 -5.55 -5.60 -1.20
N ILE A 11 -4.27 -5.96 -1.22
CA ILE A 11 -3.73 -6.99 -2.10
C ILE A 11 -3.07 -8.03 -1.21
N ASN A 12 -3.44 -9.30 -1.41
CA ASN A 12 -2.84 -10.42 -0.71
C ASN A 12 -1.74 -11.00 -1.59
N PHE A 13 -0.50 -10.95 -1.12
CA PHE A 13 0.62 -11.60 -1.79
C PHE A 13 0.72 -13.04 -1.28
N THR A 14 0.68 -14.01 -2.20
CA THR A 14 0.84 -15.44 -1.91
C THR A 14 2.08 -15.97 -2.61
N GLY A 15 2.82 -16.85 -1.95
CA GLY A 15 4.05 -17.45 -2.49
C GLY A 15 5.33 -16.83 -1.93
N ASN A 16 6.45 -17.11 -2.57
CA ASN A 16 7.80 -16.79 -2.09
C ASN A 16 8.50 -15.69 -2.92
N SER A 17 7.74 -14.93 -3.71
CA SER A 17 8.29 -13.88 -4.56
C SER A 17 8.73 -12.69 -3.71
N THR A 18 9.95 -12.23 -3.93
CA THR A 18 10.54 -11.06 -3.24
C THR A 18 10.17 -9.74 -3.92
N ASP A 19 9.78 -9.78 -5.19
CA ASP A 19 9.47 -8.61 -6.00
C ASP A 19 8.04 -8.65 -6.52
N GLN A 20 7.26 -7.62 -6.18
CA GLN A 20 5.87 -7.47 -6.58
C GLN A 20 5.62 -6.04 -7.04
N ARG A 21 4.86 -5.88 -8.13
CA ARG A 21 4.45 -4.57 -8.66
C ARG A 21 2.97 -4.37 -8.39
N ILE A 22 2.62 -3.18 -7.91
CA ILE A 22 1.24 -2.75 -7.70
C ILE A 22 0.99 -1.48 -8.53
N SER A 23 -0.14 -1.40 -9.21
CA SER A 23 -0.55 -0.18 -9.90
C SER A 23 -1.22 0.78 -8.92
N LEU A 24 -0.90 2.06 -9.06
CA LEU A 24 -1.42 3.17 -8.25
C LEU A 24 -2.14 4.22 -9.11
N GLU A 25 -2.36 3.93 -10.40
CA GLU A 25 -2.83 4.88 -11.42
C GLU A 25 -4.20 5.50 -11.12
N ASN A 26 -5.02 4.84 -10.28
CA ASN A 26 -6.36 5.30 -9.93
C ASN A 26 -6.41 6.07 -8.59
N LEU A 27 -5.27 6.45 -8.03
CA LEU A 27 -5.22 7.33 -6.85
C LEU A 27 -5.32 8.78 -7.30
N SER A 28 -6.23 9.53 -6.68
CA SER A 28 -6.27 10.99 -6.80
C SER A 28 -5.03 11.61 -6.16
N SER A 29 -4.75 12.87 -6.50
CA SER A 29 -3.73 13.66 -5.81
C SER A 29 -3.97 13.69 -4.30
N GLY A 30 -2.93 13.45 -3.51
CA GLY A 30 -3.05 13.39 -2.06
C GLY A 30 -1.96 12.58 -1.37
N ILE A 31 -2.13 12.43 -0.06
CA ILE A 31 -1.22 11.67 0.81
C ILE A 31 -1.85 10.34 1.15
N TYR A 32 -1.08 9.28 0.95
CA TYR A 32 -1.47 7.91 1.25
C TYR A 32 -0.44 7.21 2.12
N PHE A 33 -0.92 6.27 2.93
CA PHE A 33 -0.10 5.36 3.70
C PHE A 33 -0.26 3.95 3.14
N ILE A 34 0.86 3.34 2.77
CA ILE A 34 0.96 1.94 2.35
C ILE A 34 1.42 1.14 3.56
N THR A 35 0.61 0.15 3.94
CA THR A 35 0.94 -0.79 5.00
C THR A 35 1.25 -2.14 4.36
N ILE A 36 2.47 -2.63 4.59
CA ILE A 36 2.92 -3.97 4.18
C ILE A 36 2.99 -4.79 5.46
N GLN A 37 2.23 -5.87 5.51
CA GLN A 37 2.15 -6.74 6.68
C GLN A 37 2.52 -8.18 6.29
N SER A 38 3.39 -8.79 7.10
CA SER A 38 3.72 -10.20 7.05
C SER A 38 3.67 -10.80 8.46
N ASP A 39 3.89 -12.10 8.55
CA ASP A 39 4.11 -12.84 9.78
C ASP A 39 5.31 -12.32 10.60
N LEU A 40 6.35 -11.84 9.92
CA LEU A 40 7.56 -11.28 10.54
C LEU A 40 7.37 -9.84 11.05
N GLY A 41 6.32 -9.13 10.64
CA GLY A 41 6.03 -7.80 11.15
C GLY A 41 5.30 -6.88 10.16
N GLN A 42 5.36 -5.58 10.45
CA GLN A 42 4.66 -4.55 9.69
C GLN A 42 5.62 -3.42 9.28
N LYS A 43 5.42 -2.90 8.07
CA LYS A 43 6.09 -1.71 7.56
C LYS A 43 5.07 -0.72 7.01
N VAL A 44 5.21 0.54 7.39
CA VAL A 44 4.37 1.64 6.90
C VAL A 44 5.21 2.60 6.07
N LYS A 45 4.68 3.04 4.93
CA LYS A 45 5.32 4.02 4.04
C LYS A 45 4.33 5.11 3.62
N LYS A 46 4.79 6.36 3.66
CA LYS A 46 4.06 7.51 3.13
C LYS A 46 4.32 7.64 1.63
N LEU A 47 3.26 7.84 0.86
CA LEU A 47 3.25 8.14 -0.57
C LEU A 47 2.57 9.48 -0.77
N VAL A 48 3.15 10.33 -1.62
CA VAL A 48 2.53 11.57 -2.09
C VAL A 48 2.26 11.39 -3.58
N VAL A 49 1.01 11.60 -3.98
CA VAL A 49 0.56 11.59 -5.38
C VAL A 49 0.22 13.02 -5.75
N GLU A 50 0.74 13.49 -6.87
CA GLU A 50 0.52 14.84 -7.42
C GLU A 50 -0.57 14.82 -8.48
#